data_AF-A0AAV6YKE7-F1
#
_entry.id   AF-A0AAV6YKE7-F1
#
_cell.length_a   1.000
_cell.length_b   1.000
_cell.length_c   1.000
_cell.angle_alpha   90.00
_cell.angle_beta   90.00
_cell.angle_gamma   90.00
#
_symmetry.space_group_name_H-M   'P 1'
#
loop_
_entity.id
_entity.type
_entity.pdbx_description
1 polymer ?
#
loop_
_entity_poly.entity_id
_entity_poly.type
_entity_poly.pdbx_seq_one_letter_code
_entity_poly.pdbx_strand_id
1 'polypeptide(L)'
;EEEELKAYESGRIAPPLSPFFAAVITDKKQISTLSKSLSMKYPFSAELRHVKRVTEIVQGCGSDLRGLGEAFIVSVPSRAAKNQKEQQVWGSIWPCTYHAKPKTITMEEDVHGAARAEQEKLRIGRNMRVALEAAQLNQSRGQKGVGAVVVDQESGKVMAIGTDQTGVSGGPLLHACMVAIDLIARKQGGGAYDGLPRILEGFRERVDEESENGVKPIEDEREKRKRLKDDAPYLCTGYEVYVTHEPCVMCAMALLHSRVSCVYYGCSSPGGALGTYYRLHCSPKLNHKFLVYRGVLEDECRPLLC
;
A
#
# COMPACT_ATOMS: atom_id res chain seq x y z
N GLU A 1 -0.60 5.11 20.98
CA GLU A 1 -1.10 3.71 20.86
C GLU A 1 -0.90 2.86 22.12
N GLU A 2 0.21 2.95 22.85
CA GLU A 2 0.41 2.18 24.09
C GLU A 2 -0.42 2.70 25.28
N GLU A 3 -0.64 4.00 25.32
CA GLU A 3 -1.46 4.67 26.32
C GLU A 3 -2.96 4.36 26.18
N GLU A 4 -3.45 4.18 24.95
CA GLU A 4 -4.86 3.84 24.69
C GLU A 4 -5.23 2.42 25.15
N LEU A 5 -4.36 1.42 24.92
CA LEU A 5 -4.60 0.06 25.42
C LEU A 5 -4.61 0.03 26.95
N LYS A 6 -3.63 0.71 27.57
CA LYS A 6 -3.63 0.89 29.04
C LYS A 6 -4.88 1.61 29.52
N ALA A 7 -5.47 2.51 28.73
CA ALA A 7 -6.72 3.18 29.07
C ALA A 7 -7.95 2.26 29.00
N TYR A 8 -8.03 1.35 28.03
CA TYR A 8 -9.07 0.31 27.99
C TYR A 8 -8.88 -0.72 29.13
N GLU A 9 -7.65 -1.19 29.36
CA GLU A 9 -7.33 -2.15 30.42
C GLU A 9 -7.54 -1.58 31.83
N SER A 10 -7.24 -0.28 32.02
CA SER A 10 -7.51 0.42 33.28
C SER A 10 -8.95 0.91 33.44
N GLY A 11 -9.83 0.64 32.46
CA GLY A 11 -11.23 1.06 32.49
C GLY A 11 -11.45 2.57 32.32
N ARG A 12 -10.40 3.34 31.99
CA ARG A 12 -10.50 4.78 31.69
C ARG A 12 -11.30 5.07 30.41
N ILE A 13 -11.30 4.14 29.46
CA ILE A 13 -12.08 4.22 28.23
C ILE A 13 -12.92 2.95 28.11
N ALA A 14 -14.24 3.11 27.98
CA ALA A 14 -15.13 1.99 27.77
C ALA A 14 -15.15 1.59 26.28
N PRO A 15 -15.12 0.28 25.95
CA PRO A 15 -15.40 -0.19 24.60
C PRO A 15 -16.81 0.25 24.16
N PRO A 16 -17.03 0.64 22.89
CA PRO A 16 -18.34 0.96 22.36
C PRO A 16 -19.11 -0.34 22.17
N LEU A 17 -20.08 -0.58 23.05
CA LEU A 17 -20.87 -1.80 23.09
C LEU A 17 -22.30 -1.55 22.62
N SER A 18 -22.92 -2.58 22.07
CA SER A 18 -24.35 -2.60 21.75
C SER A 18 -24.97 -3.92 22.18
N PRO A 19 -26.22 -3.89 22.68
CA PRO A 19 -26.92 -5.11 23.06
C PRO A 19 -27.26 -5.93 21.81
N PHE A 20 -27.08 -7.25 21.91
CA PHE A 20 -27.35 -8.20 20.84
C PHE A 20 -28.01 -9.46 21.40
N PHE A 21 -28.97 -10.04 20.67
CA PHE A 21 -29.60 -11.29 21.08
C PHE A 21 -28.73 -12.48 20.67
N ALA A 22 -28.40 -13.33 21.64
CA ALA A 22 -27.69 -14.58 21.47
C ALA A 22 -28.52 -15.75 22.01
N ALA A 23 -28.27 -16.95 21.51
CA ALA A 23 -28.90 -18.17 21.99
C ALA A 23 -27.88 -19.31 21.94
N VAL A 24 -28.00 -20.26 22.88
CA VAL A 24 -27.14 -21.46 22.89
C VAL A 24 -27.61 -22.42 21.80
N ILE A 25 -26.68 -22.96 21.02
CA ILE A 25 -26.99 -24.02 20.06
C ILE A 25 -26.97 -25.36 20.80
N THR A 26 -28.11 -26.05 20.84
CA THR A 26 -28.25 -27.32 21.56
C THR A 26 -27.82 -28.52 20.71
N ASP A 27 -27.93 -28.43 19.38
CA ASP A 27 -27.49 -29.45 18.43
C ASP A 27 -26.39 -28.93 17.49
N LYS A 28 -25.17 -29.45 17.67
CA LYS A 28 -24.00 -29.13 16.83
C LYS A 28 -24.22 -29.44 15.35
N LYS A 29 -25.04 -30.42 14.99
CA LYS A 29 -25.28 -30.80 13.59
C LYS A 29 -26.08 -29.74 12.83
N GLN A 30 -26.77 -28.85 13.53
CA GLN A 30 -27.63 -27.83 12.94
C GLN A 30 -26.95 -26.47 12.76
N ILE A 31 -25.69 -26.30 13.19
CA ILE A 31 -24.97 -25.01 13.16
C ILE A 31 -24.98 -24.38 11.77
N SER A 32 -24.68 -25.14 10.71
CA SER A 32 -24.62 -24.62 9.34
C SER A 32 -25.99 -24.16 8.84
N THR A 33 -27.03 -24.97 9.08
CA THR A 33 -28.42 -24.68 8.71
C THR A 33 -28.96 -23.47 9.46
N LEU A 34 -28.75 -23.42 10.78
CA LEU A 34 -29.19 -22.32 11.64
C LEU A 34 -28.44 -21.03 11.31
N SER A 35 -27.12 -21.07 11.13
CA SER A 35 -26.31 -19.91 10.73
C SER A 35 -26.77 -19.34 9.39
N LYS A 36 -27.04 -20.21 8.40
CA LYS A 36 -27.54 -19.80 7.08
C LYS A 36 -28.94 -19.17 7.18
N SER A 37 -29.85 -19.81 7.91
CA SER A 37 -31.22 -19.31 8.14
C SER A 37 -31.24 -17.96 8.86
N LEU A 38 -30.47 -17.82 9.94
CA LEU A 38 -30.35 -16.57 10.70
C LEU A 38 -29.65 -15.47 9.90
N SER A 39 -28.70 -15.81 9.04
CA SER A 39 -28.05 -14.84 8.15
C SER A 39 -29.00 -14.31 7.07
N MET A 40 -29.93 -15.13 6.58
CA MET A 40 -30.96 -14.69 5.63
C MET A 40 -32.07 -13.89 6.31
N LYS A 41 -32.56 -14.34 7.47
CA LYS A 41 -33.69 -13.71 8.17
C LYS A 41 -33.29 -12.43 8.90
N TYR A 42 -32.07 -12.39 9.45
CA TYR A 42 -31.52 -11.27 10.23
C TYR A 42 -30.09 -10.98 9.79
N PRO A 43 -29.89 -10.34 8.61
CA PRO A 43 -28.56 -9.95 8.15
C PRO A 43 -27.93 -8.90 9.07
N PHE A 44 -26.60 -8.93 9.21
CA PHE A 44 -25.90 -7.91 10.00
C PHE A 44 -25.87 -6.58 9.26
N SER A 45 -26.02 -5.50 10.00
CA SER A 45 -25.71 -4.15 9.50
C SER A 45 -24.24 -4.08 9.10
N ALA A 46 -23.90 -3.10 8.25
CA ALA A 46 -22.52 -2.92 7.77
C ALA A 46 -21.50 -2.81 8.93
N GLU A 47 -21.94 -2.24 10.05
CA GLU A 47 -21.13 -2.00 11.25
C GLU A 47 -20.83 -3.28 12.03
N LEU A 48 -21.72 -4.28 12.02
CA LEU A 48 -21.60 -5.52 12.79
C LEU A 48 -21.04 -6.71 12.00
N ARG A 49 -20.63 -6.52 10.73
CA ARG A 49 -20.03 -7.59 9.91
C ARG A 49 -18.74 -8.18 10.49
N HIS A 50 -18.08 -7.45 11.38
CA HIS A 50 -16.88 -7.88 12.07
C HIS A 50 -17.17 -8.82 13.24
N VAL A 51 -18.42 -8.97 13.69
CA VAL A 51 -18.79 -9.85 14.81
C VAL A 51 -18.98 -11.27 14.28
N LYS A 52 -18.40 -12.30 14.93
CA LYS A 52 -18.66 -13.69 14.54
C LYS A 52 -20.03 -14.14 15.06
N ARG A 53 -20.86 -14.73 14.16
CA ARG A 53 -22.22 -15.22 14.48
C ARG A 53 -22.26 -16.45 15.37
N VAL A 54 -21.24 -17.28 15.29
CA VAL A 54 -21.13 -18.52 16.05
C VAL A 54 -19.85 -18.42 16.87
N THR A 55 -19.99 -18.56 18.18
CA THR A 55 -18.90 -18.59 19.16
C THR A 55 -18.80 -20.00 19.76
N GLU A 56 -17.87 -20.23 20.68
CA GLU A 56 -17.57 -21.55 21.24
C GLU A 56 -18.81 -22.38 21.60
N ILE A 57 -18.68 -23.70 21.45
CA ILE A 57 -19.79 -24.61 21.69
C ILE A 57 -19.85 -24.95 23.19
N VAL A 58 -20.71 -24.26 23.91
CA VAL A 58 -21.02 -24.61 25.31
C VAL A 58 -21.97 -25.82 25.31
N GLN A 59 -21.64 -26.89 26.03
CA GLN A 59 -22.55 -28.01 26.26
C GLN A 59 -23.68 -27.55 27.19
N GLY A 60 -24.82 -27.19 26.62
CA GLY A 60 -26.04 -26.91 27.37
C GLY A 60 -26.85 -28.18 27.62
N CYS A 61 -27.27 -28.40 28.87
CA CYS A 61 -28.35 -29.31 29.24
C CYS A 61 -29.67 -28.53 29.14
N GLY A 62 -30.51 -28.82 28.15
CA GLY A 62 -31.84 -28.20 28.04
C GLY A 62 -32.49 -28.39 26.68
N SER A 63 -33.66 -29.03 26.69
CA SER A 63 -34.43 -29.53 25.56
C SER A 63 -35.45 -28.52 25.00
N ASP A 64 -35.31 -28.14 23.73
CA ASP A 64 -36.41 -27.78 22.83
C ASP A 64 -36.11 -28.31 21.42
N LEU A 65 -37.14 -28.78 20.70
CA LEU A 65 -37.06 -29.59 19.47
C LEU A 65 -36.62 -28.79 18.21
N ARG A 66 -36.01 -27.60 18.38
CA ARG A 66 -35.63 -26.66 17.29
C ARG A 66 -34.14 -26.27 17.25
N GLY A 67 -33.29 -26.91 18.05
CA GLY A 67 -31.82 -26.77 17.98
C GLY A 67 -31.22 -25.47 18.55
N LEU A 68 -32.05 -24.54 19.04
CA LEU A 68 -31.66 -23.33 19.77
C LEU A 68 -32.29 -23.36 21.17
N GLY A 69 -31.52 -22.99 22.18
CA GLY A 69 -32.00 -22.75 23.54
C GLY A 69 -32.64 -21.37 23.71
N GLU A 70 -32.90 -20.99 24.95
CA GLU A 70 -33.49 -19.69 25.29
C GLU A 70 -32.57 -18.53 24.88
N ALA A 71 -33.17 -17.45 24.38
CA ALA A 71 -32.46 -16.26 23.93
C ALA A 71 -32.13 -15.34 25.12
N PHE A 72 -30.91 -14.82 25.13
CA PHE A 72 -30.42 -13.87 26.13
C PHE A 72 -29.69 -12.72 25.45
N ILE A 73 -29.52 -11.61 26.18
CA ILE A 73 -28.85 -10.41 25.65
C ILE A 73 -27.37 -10.44 26.04
N VAL A 74 -26.51 -10.23 25.04
CA VAL A 74 -25.07 -10.06 25.20
C VAL A 74 -24.65 -8.69 24.71
N SER A 75 -23.56 -8.15 25.25
CA SER A 75 -22.95 -6.93 24.73
C SER A 75 -21.88 -7.28 23.72
N VAL A 76 -22.03 -6.80 22.48
CA VAL A 76 -21.02 -6.97 21.43
C VAL A 76 -20.44 -5.62 21.02
N PRO A 77 -19.19 -5.58 20.52
CA PRO A 77 -18.63 -4.33 20.01
C PRO A 77 -19.44 -3.77 18.85
N SER A 78 -19.78 -2.48 18.91
CA SER A 78 -20.67 -1.83 17.93
C SER A 78 -19.97 -1.45 16.62
N ARG A 79 -18.63 -1.50 16.60
CA ARG A 79 -17.80 -1.21 15.43
C ARG A 79 -16.58 -2.11 15.37
N ALA A 80 -16.04 -2.31 14.17
CA ALA A 80 -14.79 -3.03 13.97
C ALA A 80 -13.60 -2.34 14.69
N ALA A 81 -12.67 -3.15 15.15
CA ALA A 81 -11.41 -2.69 15.72
C ALA A 81 -10.56 -1.96 14.66
N LYS A 82 -9.98 -0.82 15.03
CA LYS A 82 -9.11 -0.01 14.17
C LYS A 82 -7.68 -0.56 14.13
N ASN A 83 -7.21 -1.10 15.25
CA ASN A 83 -5.86 -1.62 15.42
C ASN A 83 -5.89 -2.98 16.15
N GLN A 84 -4.75 -3.66 16.19
CA GLN A 84 -4.62 -4.99 16.79
C GLN A 84 -4.88 -4.99 18.31
N LYS A 85 -4.61 -3.86 18.98
CA LYS A 85 -4.85 -3.68 20.42
C LYS A 85 -6.35 -3.58 20.74
N GLU A 86 -7.10 -2.75 20.02
CA GLU A 86 -8.56 -2.73 20.08
C GLU A 86 -9.14 -4.10 19.73
N GLN A 87 -8.54 -4.82 18.77
CA GLN A 87 -8.98 -6.15 18.42
C GLN A 87 -8.79 -7.15 19.57
N GLN A 88 -7.70 -7.04 20.33
CA GLN A 88 -7.47 -7.88 21.50
C GLN A 88 -8.56 -7.64 22.56
N VAL A 89 -8.87 -6.37 22.83
CA VAL A 89 -9.96 -6.00 23.75
C VAL A 89 -11.31 -6.49 23.19
N TRP A 90 -11.62 -6.26 21.92
CA TRP A 90 -12.90 -6.67 21.33
C TRP A 90 -13.04 -8.18 21.37
N GLY A 91 -11.96 -8.91 21.04
CA GLY A 91 -11.90 -10.36 21.07
C GLY A 91 -12.14 -10.95 22.46
N SER A 92 -11.77 -10.24 23.53
CA SER A 92 -12.10 -10.64 24.91
C SER A 92 -13.58 -10.48 25.27
N ILE A 93 -14.29 -9.59 24.58
CA ILE A 93 -15.73 -9.33 24.79
C ILE A 93 -16.56 -10.27 23.93
N TRP A 94 -16.25 -10.33 22.63
CA TRP A 94 -16.89 -11.24 21.68
C TRP A 94 -15.93 -11.54 20.51
N PRO A 95 -15.86 -12.78 20.01
CA PRO A 95 -15.04 -13.09 18.84
C PRO A 95 -15.34 -12.21 17.63
N CYS A 96 -14.37 -11.38 17.24
CA CYS A 96 -14.47 -10.48 16.10
C CYS A 96 -13.45 -10.85 15.00
N THR A 97 -13.77 -10.60 13.73
CA THR A 97 -12.83 -10.64 12.62
C THR A 97 -12.10 -9.30 12.50
N TYR A 98 -10.76 -9.36 12.49
CA TYR A 98 -9.92 -8.19 12.23
C TYR A 98 -9.29 -8.31 10.86
N HIS A 99 -9.61 -7.34 10.01
CA HIS A 99 -8.89 -7.12 8.77
C HIS A 99 -8.02 -5.88 8.97
N ALA A 100 -6.73 -6.10 9.18
CA ALA A 100 -5.78 -4.99 9.24
C ALA A 100 -5.92 -4.16 7.96
N LYS A 101 -6.19 -2.87 8.11
CA LYS A 101 -6.10 -1.96 6.96
C LYS A 101 -4.62 -1.93 6.53
N PRO A 102 -4.30 -2.00 5.22
CA PRO A 102 -2.93 -1.82 4.77
C PRO A 102 -2.42 -0.49 5.34
N LYS A 103 -1.37 -0.55 6.16
CA LYS A 103 -0.75 0.66 6.73
C LYS A 103 0.25 1.21 5.72
N THR A 104 0.47 2.53 5.77
CA THR A 104 1.75 3.09 5.36
C THR A 104 2.77 2.60 6.37
N ILE A 105 3.76 1.83 5.92
CA ILE A 105 4.72 1.15 6.80
C ILE A 105 5.98 2.02 6.90
N THR A 106 6.54 2.20 8.09
CA THR A 106 7.91 2.73 8.22
C THR A 106 8.88 1.58 8.01
N MET A 107 10.07 1.85 7.45
CA MET A 107 11.06 0.79 7.18
C MET A 107 11.43 -0.02 8.44
N GLU A 108 11.31 0.58 9.61
CA GLU A 108 11.60 -0.03 10.91
C GLU A 108 10.52 -1.04 11.35
N GLU A 109 9.28 -0.92 10.85
CA GLU A 109 8.13 -1.73 11.24
C GLU A 109 8.03 -3.08 10.50
N ASP A 110 8.73 -3.29 9.37
CA ASP A 110 8.59 -4.48 8.48
C ASP A 110 9.69 -5.56 8.67
N VAL A 111 10.54 -5.43 9.69
CA VAL A 111 11.74 -6.28 9.80
C VAL A 111 11.42 -7.64 10.46
N HIS A 112 11.02 -8.63 9.66
CA HIS A 112 11.08 -10.05 10.02
C HIS A 112 12.25 -10.73 9.29
N GLY A 113 13.41 -10.82 9.97
CA GLY A 113 14.62 -11.52 9.51
C GLY A 113 15.78 -10.57 9.16
N ALA A 114 16.79 -10.51 10.04
CA ALA A 114 17.85 -9.48 10.01
C ALA A 114 18.69 -9.43 8.73
N ALA A 115 19.11 -10.58 8.16
CA ALA A 115 19.99 -10.61 6.99
C ALA A 115 19.27 -10.23 5.68
N ARG A 116 18.04 -10.71 5.49
CA ARG A 116 17.21 -10.35 4.34
C ARG A 116 16.80 -8.88 4.39
N ALA A 117 16.55 -8.36 5.60
CA ALA A 117 16.22 -6.96 5.81
C ALA A 117 17.37 -6.01 5.46
N GLU A 118 18.62 -6.38 5.77
CA GLU A 118 19.77 -5.51 5.47
C GLU A 118 20.02 -5.39 3.96
N GLN A 119 19.97 -6.50 3.23
CA GLN A 119 20.11 -6.50 1.77
C GLN A 119 18.99 -5.69 1.09
N GLU A 120 17.77 -5.80 1.60
CA GLU A 120 16.62 -5.05 1.12
C GLU A 120 16.75 -3.55 1.40
N LYS A 121 17.23 -3.19 2.59
CA LYS A 121 17.53 -1.80 2.95
C LYS A 121 18.59 -1.19 2.03
N LEU A 122 19.64 -1.95 1.69
CA LEU A 122 20.68 -1.51 0.76
C LEU A 122 20.10 -1.29 -0.65
N ARG A 123 19.26 -2.21 -1.14
CA ARG A 123 18.57 -2.11 -2.44
C ARG A 123 17.71 -0.86 -2.52
N ILE A 124 16.89 -0.63 -1.50
CA ILE A 124 15.99 0.51 -1.42
C ILE A 124 16.78 1.82 -1.32
N GLY A 125 17.83 1.86 -0.50
CA GLY A 125 18.72 3.01 -0.40
C GLY A 125 19.41 3.34 -1.73
N ARG A 126 19.92 2.33 -2.44
CA ARG A 126 20.52 2.50 -3.78
C ARG A 126 19.52 3.09 -4.77
N ASN A 127 18.32 2.55 -4.84
CA ASN A 127 17.30 3.01 -5.79
C ASN A 127 16.78 4.42 -5.44
N MET A 128 16.66 4.75 -4.15
CA MET A 128 16.32 6.11 -3.70
C MET A 128 17.43 7.11 -4.03
N ARG A 129 18.71 6.70 -3.94
CA ARG A 129 19.84 7.55 -4.33
C ARG A 129 19.79 7.95 -5.80
N VAL A 130 19.38 7.05 -6.69
CA VAL A 130 19.14 7.39 -8.10
C VAL A 130 18.08 8.49 -8.24
N ALA A 131 17.01 8.45 -7.42
CA ALA A 131 15.98 9.48 -7.42
C ALA A 131 16.48 10.82 -6.86
N LEU A 132 17.31 10.80 -5.81
CA LEU A 132 17.97 11.96 -5.23
C LEU A 132 18.92 12.63 -6.22
N GLU A 133 19.79 11.88 -6.88
CA GLU A 133 20.74 12.40 -7.86
C GLU A 133 20.01 13.04 -9.06
N ALA A 134 18.94 12.39 -9.54
CA ALA A 134 18.09 12.97 -10.58
C ALA A 134 17.43 14.28 -10.13
N ALA A 135 16.93 14.32 -8.88
CA ALA A 135 16.34 15.52 -8.29
C ALA A 135 17.35 16.67 -8.13
N GLN A 136 18.56 16.37 -7.65
CA GLN A 136 19.67 17.33 -7.50
C GLN A 136 20.11 17.88 -8.86
N LEU A 137 20.24 17.02 -9.88
CA LEU A 137 20.56 17.46 -11.23
C LEU A 137 19.48 18.41 -11.76
N ASN A 138 18.21 18.11 -11.52
CA ASN A 138 17.11 18.99 -11.91
C ASN A 138 17.16 20.34 -11.17
N GLN A 139 17.43 20.31 -9.86
CA GLN A 139 17.56 21.50 -9.04
C GLN A 139 18.73 22.39 -9.46
N SER A 140 19.88 21.80 -9.82
CA SER A 140 21.06 22.53 -10.32
C SER A 140 20.79 23.33 -11.60
N ARG A 141 19.70 23.01 -12.32
CA ARG A 141 19.23 23.71 -13.52
C ARG A 141 18.16 24.76 -13.22
N GLY A 142 17.92 25.08 -11.95
CA GLY A 142 16.90 26.03 -11.52
C GLY A 142 15.46 25.51 -11.62
N GLN A 143 15.27 24.18 -11.69
CA GLN A 143 13.95 23.54 -11.64
C GLN A 143 13.67 22.98 -10.23
N LYS A 144 12.47 22.46 -9.98
CA LYS A 144 12.14 21.85 -8.69
C LYS A 144 12.93 20.56 -8.43
N GLY A 145 13.42 20.38 -7.21
CA GLY A 145 14.20 19.23 -6.78
C GLY A 145 13.36 17.99 -6.44
N VAL A 146 12.49 17.54 -7.34
CA VAL A 146 11.72 16.29 -7.14
C VAL A 146 12.07 15.28 -8.23
N GLY A 147 12.53 14.11 -7.79
CA GLY A 147 12.87 12.96 -8.63
C GLY A 147 12.03 11.73 -8.29
N ALA A 148 11.76 10.92 -9.32
CA ALA A 148 11.05 9.65 -9.26
C ALA A 148 11.76 8.60 -10.14
N VAL A 149 11.92 7.38 -9.63
CA VAL A 149 12.55 6.25 -10.33
C VAL A 149 11.58 5.09 -10.33
N VAL A 150 11.37 4.47 -11.49
CA VAL A 150 10.61 3.23 -11.64
C VAL A 150 11.60 2.10 -11.82
N VAL A 151 11.49 1.07 -10.98
CA VAL A 151 12.37 -0.10 -10.96
C VAL A 151 11.52 -1.34 -11.16
N ASP A 152 11.99 -2.24 -12.02
CA ASP A 152 11.38 -3.56 -12.15
C ASP A 152 11.68 -4.39 -10.88
N GLN A 153 10.63 -4.88 -10.23
CA GLN A 153 10.75 -5.61 -8.97
C GLN A 153 11.48 -6.94 -9.14
N GLU A 154 11.33 -7.59 -10.30
CA GLU A 154 11.93 -8.92 -10.55
C GLU A 154 13.40 -8.81 -10.93
N SER A 155 13.73 -7.97 -11.92
CA SER A 155 15.12 -7.80 -12.36
C SER A 155 15.94 -6.82 -11.51
N GLY A 156 15.28 -5.96 -10.73
CA GLY A 156 15.92 -4.86 -10.01
C GLY A 156 16.45 -3.74 -10.93
N LYS A 157 16.12 -3.77 -12.22
CA LYS A 157 16.61 -2.82 -13.23
C LYS A 157 15.82 -1.52 -13.18
N VAL A 158 16.51 -0.39 -13.36
CA VAL A 158 15.87 0.92 -13.51
C VAL A 158 15.18 1.02 -14.87
N MET A 159 13.85 1.13 -14.83
CA MET A 159 12.99 1.18 -16.01
C MET A 159 12.71 2.62 -16.46
N ALA A 160 12.61 3.58 -15.56
CA ALA A 160 12.47 4.99 -15.92
C ALA A 160 12.95 5.90 -14.80
N ILE A 161 13.40 7.10 -15.16
CA ILE A 161 13.76 8.15 -14.21
C ILE A 161 13.07 9.43 -14.69
N GLY A 162 12.22 10.00 -13.84
CA GLY A 162 11.50 11.23 -14.09
C GLY A 162 11.86 12.29 -13.06
N THR A 163 11.94 13.55 -13.50
CA THR A 163 12.08 14.71 -12.62
C THR A 163 10.93 15.68 -12.86
N ASP A 164 10.67 16.56 -11.89
CA ASP A 164 9.63 17.57 -12.03
C ASP A 164 9.96 18.57 -13.15
N GLN A 165 9.01 18.77 -14.05
CA GLN A 165 9.08 19.68 -15.19
C GLN A 165 7.98 20.75 -15.12
N THR A 166 7.49 21.11 -13.92
CA THR A 166 6.42 22.13 -13.77
C THR A 166 6.92 23.57 -13.93
N GLY A 167 8.22 23.78 -14.12
CA GLY A 167 8.82 25.10 -14.31
C GLY A 167 8.60 25.69 -15.70
N VAL A 168 9.41 26.70 -16.04
CA VAL A 168 9.20 27.65 -17.17
C VAL A 168 8.96 26.97 -18.53
N SER A 169 9.55 25.79 -18.79
CA SER A 169 9.47 25.09 -20.07
C SER A 169 8.48 23.92 -20.10
N GLY A 170 7.77 23.63 -19.02
CA GLY A 170 6.88 22.47 -18.95
C GLY A 170 5.50 22.77 -18.38
N GLY A 171 4.64 21.75 -18.40
CA GLY A 171 3.25 21.87 -18.00
C GLY A 171 3.05 21.69 -16.49
N PRO A 172 1.97 22.26 -15.91
CA PRO A 172 1.67 22.15 -14.48
C PRO A 172 1.41 20.71 -14.01
N LEU A 173 1.15 19.78 -14.94
CA LEU A 173 0.91 18.38 -14.64
C LEU A 173 2.18 17.51 -14.72
N LEU A 174 3.31 18.06 -15.17
CA LEU A 174 4.54 17.30 -15.41
C LEU A 174 5.35 17.11 -14.13
N HIS A 175 4.72 16.53 -13.11
CA HIS A 175 5.40 16.12 -11.89
C HIS A 175 6.30 14.91 -12.15
N ALA A 176 7.32 14.71 -11.31
CA ALA A 176 8.28 13.60 -11.47
C ALA A 176 7.63 12.22 -11.68
N CYS A 177 6.57 11.90 -10.92
CA CYS A 177 5.83 10.65 -11.07
C CYS A 177 5.12 10.54 -12.43
N MET A 178 4.53 11.63 -12.91
CA MET A 178 3.82 11.66 -14.20
C MET A 178 4.80 11.47 -15.36
N VAL A 179 5.94 12.16 -15.28
CA VAL A 179 7.05 12.02 -16.23
C VAL A 179 7.57 10.58 -16.25
N ALA A 180 7.78 9.98 -15.07
CA ALA A 180 8.27 8.60 -14.99
C ALA A 180 7.28 7.58 -15.57
N ILE A 181 5.97 7.72 -15.28
CA ILE A 181 4.91 6.86 -15.84
C ILE A 181 4.85 7.02 -17.37
N ASP A 182 4.94 8.26 -17.88
CA ASP A 182 4.94 8.52 -19.32
C ASP A 182 6.13 7.88 -20.03
N LEU A 183 7.32 7.94 -19.42
CA LEU A 183 8.51 7.27 -19.95
C LEU A 183 8.36 5.75 -20.03
N ILE A 184 7.68 5.13 -19.05
CA ILE A 184 7.32 3.71 -19.11
C ILE A 184 6.32 3.45 -20.24
N ALA A 185 5.28 4.27 -20.35
CA ALA A 185 4.28 4.14 -21.41
C ALA A 185 4.91 4.23 -22.81
N ARG A 186 5.86 5.14 -23.02
CA ARG A 186 6.63 5.25 -24.28
C ARG A 186 7.43 4.01 -24.60
N LYS A 187 8.10 3.41 -23.60
CA LYS A 187 8.84 2.15 -23.79
C LYS A 187 7.91 1.01 -24.24
N GLN A 188 6.64 1.08 -23.87
CA GLN A 188 5.59 0.14 -24.25
C GLN A 188 4.82 0.57 -25.52
N GLY A 189 5.28 1.60 -26.23
CA GLY A 189 4.66 2.07 -27.48
C GLY A 189 3.46 3.01 -27.31
N GLY A 190 3.20 3.51 -26.10
CA GLY A 190 2.25 4.58 -25.80
C GLY A 190 2.94 5.90 -25.47
N GLY A 191 2.44 6.60 -24.44
CA GLY A 191 2.90 7.93 -24.03
C GLY A 191 1.92 9.03 -24.42
N ALA A 192 1.75 10.02 -23.55
CA ALA A 192 0.81 11.13 -23.70
C ALA A 192 1.50 12.46 -24.01
N TYR A 193 2.74 12.64 -23.55
CA TYR A 193 3.47 13.89 -23.78
C TYR A 193 4.42 13.74 -24.97
N ASP A 194 4.55 14.76 -25.80
CA ASP A 194 5.62 14.83 -26.81
C ASP A 194 6.76 15.71 -26.28
N GLY A 195 8.01 15.38 -26.62
CA GLY A 195 9.14 16.26 -26.31
C GLY A 195 9.56 16.38 -24.84
N LEU A 196 9.21 15.41 -23.97
CA LEU A 196 9.80 15.37 -22.62
C LEU A 196 11.33 15.42 -22.74
N PRO A 197 12.00 16.33 -22.01
CA PRO A 197 13.41 16.54 -22.23
C PRO A 197 14.18 15.32 -21.73
N ARG A 198 15.02 14.75 -22.61
CA ARG A 198 15.88 13.58 -22.39
C ARG A 198 17.07 13.92 -21.47
N ILE A 199 16.81 14.69 -20.42
CA ILE A 199 17.79 15.27 -19.50
C ILE A 199 18.66 14.20 -18.84
N LEU A 200 18.10 13.00 -18.71
CA LEU A 200 18.68 11.90 -17.97
C LEU A 200 19.17 10.75 -18.86
N GLU A 201 19.24 10.90 -20.19
CA GLU A 201 19.75 9.81 -21.06
C GLU A 201 21.20 9.42 -20.70
N GLY A 202 22.11 10.38 -20.57
CA GLY A 202 23.49 10.10 -20.13
C GLY A 202 23.64 9.78 -18.63
N PHE A 203 22.67 10.16 -17.79
CA PHE A 203 22.64 9.72 -16.38
C PHE A 203 22.23 8.25 -16.29
N ARG A 204 21.26 7.84 -17.10
CA ARG A 204 20.78 6.47 -17.17
C ARG A 204 21.84 5.51 -17.72
N GLU A 205 22.63 5.91 -18.72
CA GLU A 205 23.73 5.08 -19.24
C GLU A 205 24.72 4.71 -18.13
N ARG A 206 25.08 5.65 -17.25
CA ARG A 206 25.93 5.37 -16.07
C ARG A 206 25.27 4.41 -15.08
N VAL A 207 23.97 4.57 -14.83
CA VAL A 207 23.20 3.67 -13.94
C VAL A 207 23.09 2.26 -14.53
N ASP A 208 22.90 2.14 -15.84
CA ASP A 208 22.84 0.86 -16.56
C ASP A 208 24.24 0.18 -16.57
N GLU A 209 25.34 0.94 -16.75
CA GLU A 209 26.73 0.42 -16.68
C GLU A 209 27.10 -0.15 -15.31
N GLU A 210 26.71 0.52 -14.22
CA GLU A 210 26.93 0.02 -12.85
C GLU A 210 26.13 -1.25 -12.55
N SER A 211 25.01 -1.47 -13.24
CA SER A 211 24.17 -2.66 -13.10
C SER A 211 24.63 -3.85 -13.99
N GLU A 212 25.49 -3.63 -14.98
CA GLU A 212 25.84 -4.58 -16.05
C GLU A 212 27.24 -5.20 -15.94
N ASN A 213 27.90 -5.16 -14.77
CA ASN A 213 29.12 -5.94 -14.51
C ASN A 213 28.94 -7.49 -14.52
N GLY A 214 27.88 -7.99 -15.16
CA GLY A 214 27.64 -9.39 -15.48
C GLY A 214 27.41 -9.56 -16.99
N VAL A 215 28.18 -10.47 -17.60
CA VAL A 215 28.28 -10.79 -19.03
C VAL A 215 26.93 -10.78 -19.78
N LYS A 216 26.87 -10.07 -20.94
CA LYS A 216 25.73 -10.10 -21.86
C LYS A 216 25.86 -11.22 -22.92
N PRO A 217 24.82 -12.02 -23.18
CA PRO A 217 24.70 -12.76 -24.42
C PRO A 217 24.36 -11.81 -25.57
N ILE A 218 24.91 -12.08 -26.75
CA ILE A 218 24.65 -11.34 -27.98
C ILE A 218 23.33 -11.87 -28.56
N GLU A 219 22.23 -11.14 -28.34
CA GLU A 219 20.94 -11.38 -29.02
C GLU A 219 20.59 -10.20 -29.93
N ASP A 220 19.97 -10.51 -31.07
CA ASP A 220 19.59 -9.54 -32.10
C ASP A 220 18.54 -8.54 -31.57
N GLU A 221 18.93 -7.26 -31.48
CA GLU A 221 18.14 -6.12 -30.99
C GLU A 221 16.74 -6.03 -31.62
N ARG A 222 16.56 -6.55 -32.83
CA ARG A 222 15.29 -6.49 -33.57
C ARG A 222 14.26 -7.52 -33.09
N GLU A 223 14.70 -8.71 -32.67
CA GLU A 223 13.84 -9.74 -32.08
C GLU A 223 13.47 -9.40 -30.63
N LYS A 224 14.43 -8.84 -29.87
CA LYS A 224 14.22 -8.32 -28.51
C LYS A 224 13.11 -7.27 -28.46
N ARG A 225 13.10 -6.31 -29.40
CA ARG A 225 12.05 -5.30 -29.53
C ARG A 225 10.66 -5.86 -29.86
N LYS A 226 10.58 -7.00 -30.56
CA LYS A 226 9.29 -7.67 -30.85
C LYS A 226 8.76 -8.43 -29.64
N ARG A 227 9.59 -9.19 -28.93
CA ARG A 227 9.19 -9.91 -27.69
C ARG A 227 8.78 -8.95 -26.57
N LEU A 228 9.48 -7.83 -26.41
CA LEU A 228 9.12 -6.76 -25.48
C LEU A 228 7.74 -6.13 -25.74
N LYS A 229 7.15 -6.32 -26.94
CA LYS A 229 5.89 -5.66 -27.32
C LYS A 229 4.65 -6.50 -26.99
N ASP A 230 4.76 -7.83 -27.04
CA ASP A 230 3.64 -8.75 -26.79
C ASP A 230 3.59 -9.27 -25.34
N ASP A 231 4.69 -9.17 -24.57
CA ASP A 231 4.81 -9.68 -23.20
C ASP A 231 5.12 -8.59 -22.15
N ALA A 232 5.11 -7.31 -22.54
CA ALA A 232 5.34 -6.23 -21.58
C ALA A 232 4.16 -6.07 -20.61
N PRO A 233 4.42 -5.89 -19.30
CA PRO A 233 3.37 -5.67 -18.32
C PRO A 233 2.64 -4.35 -18.59
N TYR A 234 1.35 -4.29 -18.23
CA TYR A 234 0.56 -3.06 -18.35
C TYR A 234 1.18 -1.94 -17.50
N LEU A 235 1.71 -0.90 -18.15
CA LEU A 235 2.37 0.24 -17.52
C LEU A 235 3.36 -0.19 -16.43
N CYS A 236 3.05 0.09 -15.17
CA CYS A 236 3.93 -0.15 -14.04
C CYS A 236 3.52 -1.38 -13.22
N THR A 237 2.78 -2.32 -13.82
CA THR A 237 2.44 -3.59 -13.17
C THR A 237 3.71 -4.37 -12.87
N GLY A 238 3.91 -4.74 -11.60
CA GLY A 238 5.13 -5.42 -11.14
C GLY A 238 6.32 -4.50 -10.91
N TYR A 239 6.14 -3.18 -11.02
CA TYR A 239 7.22 -2.21 -10.77
C TYR A 239 7.04 -1.47 -9.45
N GLU A 240 8.18 -1.16 -8.86
CA GLU A 240 8.30 -0.32 -7.67
C GLU A 240 8.67 1.11 -8.07
N VAL A 241 8.19 2.09 -7.32
CA VAL A 241 8.48 3.50 -7.58
C VAL A 241 9.14 4.14 -6.36
N TYR A 242 10.29 4.76 -6.56
CA TYR A 242 11.05 5.49 -5.54
C TYR A 242 10.91 6.98 -5.82
N VAL A 243 10.39 7.75 -4.87
CA VAL A 243 10.13 9.19 -5.05
C VAL A 243 10.73 9.98 -3.89
N THR A 244 11.54 10.98 -4.20
CA THR A 244 12.16 11.83 -3.16
C THR A 244 11.13 12.45 -2.19
N HIS A 245 9.97 12.85 -2.71
CA HIS A 245 8.89 13.50 -1.97
C HIS A 245 7.58 12.75 -2.10
N GLU A 246 6.75 12.82 -1.07
CA GLU A 246 5.44 12.19 -1.06
C GLU A 246 4.59 12.68 -2.27
N PRO A 247 4.07 11.75 -3.10
CA PRO A 247 3.22 12.08 -4.23
C PRO A 247 1.95 12.83 -3.81
N CYS A 248 1.62 13.89 -4.56
CA CYS A 248 0.35 14.60 -4.39
C CYS A 248 -0.84 13.74 -4.84
N VAL A 249 -2.07 14.20 -4.61
CA VAL A 249 -3.32 13.50 -5.00
C VAL A 249 -3.31 13.04 -6.46
N MET A 250 -2.88 13.90 -7.38
CA MET A 250 -2.79 13.56 -8.81
C MET A 250 -1.79 12.43 -9.06
N CYS A 251 -0.57 12.56 -8.56
CA CYS A 251 0.48 11.56 -8.76
C CYS A 251 0.14 10.23 -8.09
N ALA A 252 -0.41 10.27 -6.86
CA ALA A 252 -0.85 9.09 -6.14
C ALA A 252 -1.96 8.33 -6.89
N MET A 253 -2.93 9.05 -7.48
CA MET A 253 -3.97 8.43 -8.29
C MET A 253 -3.43 7.88 -9.62
N ALA A 254 -2.46 8.57 -10.24
CA ALA A 254 -1.79 8.08 -11.45
C ALA A 254 -1.03 6.77 -11.18
N LEU A 255 -0.25 6.70 -10.09
CA LEU A 255 0.45 5.49 -9.67
C LEU A 255 -0.52 4.32 -9.44
N LEU A 256 -1.68 4.59 -8.83
CA LEU A 256 -2.75 3.60 -8.65
C LEU A 256 -3.28 3.07 -10.00
N HIS A 257 -3.55 3.96 -10.95
CA HIS A 257 -4.01 3.59 -12.29
C HIS A 257 -2.93 2.83 -13.08
N SER A 258 -1.65 3.15 -12.86
CA SER A 258 -0.51 2.45 -13.45
C SER A 258 -0.20 1.10 -12.82
N ARG A 259 -0.95 0.68 -11.78
CA ARG A 259 -0.84 -0.63 -11.11
C ARG A 259 0.54 -0.92 -10.48
N VAL A 260 1.21 0.11 -9.96
CA VAL A 260 2.46 -0.05 -9.23
C VAL A 260 2.30 -1.06 -8.09
N SER A 261 3.33 -1.87 -7.81
CA SER A 261 3.30 -2.82 -6.70
C SER A 261 3.58 -2.12 -5.37
N CYS A 262 4.53 -1.19 -5.39
CA CYS A 262 5.05 -0.52 -4.20
C CYS A 262 5.54 0.90 -4.51
N VAL A 263 5.38 1.81 -3.55
CA VAL A 263 5.94 3.16 -3.58
C VAL A 263 6.78 3.41 -2.33
N TYR A 264 8.04 3.77 -2.54
CA TYR A 264 8.95 4.24 -1.50
C TYR A 264 9.08 5.74 -1.63
N TYR A 265 8.88 6.49 -0.55
CA TYR A 265 9.14 7.92 -0.56
C TYR A 265 10.03 8.40 0.59
N GLY A 266 10.79 9.46 0.31
CA GLY A 266 11.71 10.06 1.27
C GLY A 266 10.99 10.86 2.33
N CYS A 267 10.61 12.10 2.00
CA CYS A 267 9.95 13.02 2.95
C CYS A 267 8.49 13.32 2.56
N SER A 268 7.69 13.68 3.56
CA SER A 268 6.31 14.14 3.35
C SER A 268 6.24 15.46 2.59
N SER A 269 5.15 15.68 1.84
CA SER A 269 4.95 16.91 1.06
C SER A 269 3.63 17.63 1.45
N PRO A 270 3.53 18.97 1.30
CA PRO A 270 2.32 19.76 1.64
C PRO A 270 1.04 19.45 0.84
N GLY A 271 1.03 18.44 -0.02
CA GLY A 271 -0.16 17.93 -0.72
C GLY A 271 -0.20 16.40 -0.79
N GLY A 272 0.59 15.74 0.07
CA GLY A 272 0.83 14.31 0.04
C GLY A 272 -0.44 13.47 0.24
N ALA A 273 -0.64 12.48 -0.63
CA ALA A 273 -1.85 11.67 -0.66
C ALA A 273 -1.62 10.17 -0.33
N LEU A 274 -0.42 9.84 0.14
CA LEU A 274 -0.04 8.47 0.52
C LEU A 274 0.11 8.28 2.04
N GLY A 275 0.17 9.37 2.81
CA GLY A 275 0.20 9.34 4.26
C GLY A 275 -0.13 10.67 4.94
N THR A 276 0.14 11.81 4.29
CA THR A 276 -0.03 13.15 4.90
C THR A 276 -1.50 13.56 4.99
N TYR A 277 -2.18 13.79 3.86
CA TYR A 277 -3.59 14.18 3.84
C TYR A 277 -4.53 13.01 3.57
N TYR A 278 -4.11 12.12 2.68
CA TYR A 278 -4.92 10.98 2.24
C TYR A 278 -4.14 9.68 2.31
N ARG A 279 -4.85 8.57 2.18
CA ARG A 279 -4.26 7.23 2.01
C ARG A 279 -4.91 6.54 0.82
N LEU A 280 -4.67 7.09 -0.37
CA LEU A 280 -5.31 6.60 -1.60
C LEU A 280 -4.92 5.15 -1.90
N HIS A 281 -3.66 4.80 -1.65
CA HIS A 281 -3.10 3.45 -1.87
C HIS A 281 -3.83 2.32 -1.13
N CYS A 282 -4.52 2.61 -0.02
CA CYS A 282 -5.26 1.62 0.77
C CYS A 282 -6.77 1.89 0.82
N SER A 283 -7.29 2.77 -0.04
CA SER A 283 -8.71 3.13 -0.03
C SER A 283 -9.60 1.93 -0.38
N PRO A 284 -10.62 1.57 0.42
CA PRO A 284 -11.48 0.44 0.14
C PRO A 284 -12.41 0.65 -1.07
N LYS A 285 -12.58 1.91 -1.50
CA LYS A 285 -13.42 2.28 -2.66
C LYS A 285 -12.69 2.17 -4.00
N LEU A 286 -11.39 1.87 -3.99
CA LEU A 286 -10.57 1.78 -5.20
C LEU A 286 -10.20 0.32 -5.49
N ASN A 287 -10.04 0.02 -6.79
CA ASN A 287 -9.90 -1.35 -7.27
C ASN A 287 -8.47 -1.91 -7.13
N HIS A 288 -7.46 -1.05 -7.12
CA HIS A 288 -6.05 -1.43 -6.96
C HIS A 288 -5.51 -0.90 -5.64
N LYS A 289 -4.64 -1.67 -5.00
CA LYS A 289 -3.95 -1.32 -3.75
C LYS A 289 -2.49 -1.63 -3.91
N PHE A 290 -1.64 -0.78 -3.34
CA PHE A 290 -0.19 -0.94 -3.41
C PHE A 290 0.43 -0.58 -2.06
N LEU A 291 1.63 -1.09 -1.82
CA LEU A 291 2.37 -0.85 -0.59
C LEU A 291 3.00 0.53 -0.62
N VAL A 292 3.06 1.18 0.54
CA VAL A 292 3.72 2.48 0.69
C VAL A 292 4.67 2.44 1.87
N TYR A 293 5.93 2.75 1.59
CA TYR A 293 6.98 2.92 2.59
C TYR A 293 7.45 4.38 2.61
N ARG A 294 7.66 4.89 3.81
CA ARG A 294 8.06 6.30 4.04
C ARG A 294 9.38 6.40 4.78
N GLY A 295 10.04 7.55 4.66
CA GLY A 295 11.25 7.88 5.42
C GLY A 295 12.55 7.38 4.76
N VAL A 296 12.54 7.06 3.47
CA VAL A 296 13.72 6.52 2.80
C VAL A 296 14.70 7.64 2.46
N LEU A 297 15.86 7.68 3.14
CA LEU A 297 16.83 8.78 3.02
C LEU A 297 16.16 10.15 3.23
N GLU A 298 15.29 10.24 4.25
CA GLU A 298 14.45 11.41 4.48
C GLU A 298 15.25 12.71 4.66
N ASP A 299 16.35 12.64 5.42
CA ASP A 299 17.21 13.79 5.72
C ASP A 299 17.87 14.36 4.46
N GLU A 300 18.19 13.50 3.48
CA GLU A 300 18.75 13.91 2.19
C GLU A 300 17.67 14.42 1.22
N CYS A 301 16.44 13.89 1.31
CA CYS A 301 15.32 14.33 0.47
C CYS A 301 14.79 15.71 0.87
N ARG A 302 14.68 15.97 2.17
CA ARG A 302 14.08 17.20 2.74
C ARG A 302 14.63 18.53 2.19
N PRO A 303 15.95 18.75 2.02
CA PRO A 303 16.47 20.02 1.51
C PRO A 303 16.18 20.30 0.03
N LEU A 304 15.71 19.30 -0.74
CA LEU A 304 15.46 19.46 -2.18
C LEU A 304 14.11 20.14 -2.50
N LEU A 305 13.23 20.29 -1.49
CA LEU A 305 11.99 21.07 -1.55
C LEU A 305 12.31 22.57 -1.39
N CYS A 306 12.87 23.17 -2.44
CA CYS A 306 13.03 24.63 -2.56
C CYS A 306 11.96 25.20 -3.50
#